data_AF-A0A2M7WQ41-F1
#
_entry.id   AF-A0A2M7WQ41-F1
#
_cell.length_a   1.000
_cell.length_b   1.000
_cell.length_c   1.000
_cell.angle_alpha   90.00
_cell.angle_beta   90.00
_cell.angle_gamma   90.00
#
_symmetry.space_group_name_H-M   'P 1'
#
loop_
_entity.id
_entity.type
_entity.pdbx_description
1 polymer ?
#
loop_
_entity_poly.entity_id
_entity_poly.type
_entity_poly.pdbx_seq_one_letter_code
_entity_poly.pdbx_strand_id
1 'polypeptide(L)'
;MDFFKSIKAVALLIDPANGNILDANDAALRFYGYDLQLIRSLNISDINTLYKAEISAEMQQAATEGRDYFFLKHRLANGVERDVEVWSGPIEYQGKTVLYSIIHDISQHKQTEKLLRQSEERYRALVENSDDIISCFDRKLKY
;
A
#
# COMPACT_ATOMS: atom_id res chain seq x y z
N MET A 1 -25.65 -13.63 -5.93
CA MET A 1 -24.73 -12.52 -5.65
C MET A 1 -23.32 -13.05 -5.80
N ASP A 2 -22.51 -12.41 -6.62
CA ASP A 2 -21.11 -12.78 -6.80
C ASP A 2 -20.31 -12.37 -5.55
N PHE A 3 -19.81 -13.35 -4.79
CA PHE A 3 -19.11 -13.14 -3.52
C PHE A 3 -17.94 -12.16 -3.70
N PHE A 4 -17.17 -12.28 -4.78
CA PHE A 4 -16.01 -11.45 -5.05
C PHE A 4 -16.35 -9.96 -5.13
N LYS A 5 -17.45 -9.60 -5.81
CA LYS A 5 -17.90 -8.21 -5.95
C LYS A 5 -18.29 -7.59 -4.60
N SER A 6 -18.80 -8.39 -3.67
CA SER A 6 -19.26 -7.93 -2.35
C SER A 6 -18.16 -7.72 -1.32
N ILE A 7 -16.94 -8.21 -1.58
CA ILE A 7 -15.80 -8.07 -0.67
C ILE A 7 -15.49 -6.58 -0.44
N LYS A 8 -15.27 -6.21 0.84
CA LYS A 8 -14.99 -4.82 1.24
C LYS A 8 -13.54 -4.41 1.04
N ALA A 9 -12.61 -5.36 1.11
CA ALA A 9 -11.21 -5.13 0.78
C ALA A 9 -11.06 -4.84 -0.72
N VAL A 10 -10.12 -3.99 -1.09
CA VAL A 10 -9.79 -3.72 -2.50
C VAL A 10 -9.14 -4.97 -3.07
N ALA A 11 -9.74 -5.56 -4.11
CA ALA A 11 -9.24 -6.80 -4.69
C ALA A 11 -9.27 -6.78 -6.23
N LEU A 12 -8.20 -7.33 -6.81
CA LEU A 12 -8.03 -7.52 -8.25
C LEU A 12 -7.77 -9.00 -8.55
N LEU A 13 -8.22 -9.43 -9.74
CA LEU A 13 -7.81 -10.69 -10.36
C LEU A 13 -6.90 -10.36 -11.53
N ILE A 14 -5.73 -11.00 -11.58
CA ILE A 14 -4.67 -10.69 -12.53
C ILE A 14 -4.26 -11.99 -13.25
N ASP A 15 -4.03 -11.88 -14.55
CA ASP A 15 -3.45 -12.95 -15.35
C ASP A 15 -1.95 -13.07 -15.02
N PRO A 16 -1.48 -14.19 -14.43
CA PRO A 16 -0.09 -14.35 -14.05
C PRO A 16 0.87 -14.38 -15.24
N ALA A 17 0.41 -14.66 -16.46
CA ALA A 17 1.27 -14.77 -17.63
C ALA A 17 1.69 -13.41 -18.20
N ASN A 18 0.84 -12.39 -18.08
CA ASN A 18 1.05 -11.09 -18.71
C ASN A 18 0.80 -9.87 -17.79
N GLY A 19 0.20 -10.06 -16.60
CA GLY A 19 -0.11 -8.99 -15.66
C GLY A 19 -1.39 -8.20 -15.98
N ASN A 20 -2.20 -8.64 -16.95
CA ASN A 20 -3.45 -7.98 -17.29
C ASN A 20 -4.48 -8.17 -16.18
N ILE A 21 -5.24 -7.12 -15.88
CA ILE A 21 -6.30 -7.17 -14.89
C ILE A 21 -7.52 -7.87 -15.51
N LEU A 22 -7.83 -9.06 -15.02
CA LEU A 22 -8.95 -9.86 -15.49
C LEU A 22 -10.28 -9.36 -14.92
N ASP A 23 -10.29 -8.97 -13.65
CA ASP A 23 -11.47 -8.46 -12.95
C ASP A 23 -11.08 -7.62 -11.72
N ALA A 24 -12.04 -6.83 -11.24
CA ALA A 24 -11.92 -5.97 -10.06
C ALA A 24 -13.23 -5.97 -9.27
N ASN A 25 -13.16 -5.99 -7.96
CA ASN A 25 -14.36 -5.88 -7.12
C ASN A 25 -14.82 -4.42 -6.95
N ASP A 26 -16.01 -4.24 -6.37
CA ASP A 26 -16.59 -2.90 -6.24
C ASP A 26 -15.74 -1.98 -5.36
N ALA A 27 -15.04 -2.54 -4.37
CA ALA A 27 -14.10 -1.80 -3.54
C ALA A 27 -12.92 -1.27 -4.37
N ALA A 28 -12.38 -2.08 -5.29
CA ALA A 28 -11.32 -1.68 -6.19
C ALA A 28 -11.76 -0.60 -7.20
N LEU A 29 -12.96 -0.70 -7.76
CA LEU A 29 -13.48 0.34 -8.64
C LEU A 29 -13.57 1.69 -7.92
N ARG A 30 -14.09 1.70 -6.68
CA ARG A 30 -14.15 2.91 -5.85
C ARG A 30 -12.77 3.45 -5.46
N PHE A 31 -11.84 2.56 -5.13
CA PHE A 31 -10.50 2.94 -4.69
C PHE A 31 -9.67 3.53 -5.84
N TYR A 32 -9.60 2.83 -6.98
CA TYR A 32 -8.81 3.27 -8.13
C TYR A 32 -9.49 4.36 -8.95
N GLY A 33 -10.82 4.47 -8.88
CA GLY A 33 -11.59 5.46 -9.63
C GLY A 33 -11.77 5.12 -11.11
N TYR A 34 -11.47 3.88 -11.52
CA TYR A 34 -11.75 3.37 -12.85
C TYR A 34 -13.12 2.67 -12.87
N ASP A 35 -13.81 2.74 -14.01
CA ASP A 35 -14.92 1.83 -14.27
C ASP A 35 -14.40 0.41 -14.59
N LEU A 36 -15.32 -0.56 -14.60
CA LEU A 36 -14.97 -1.97 -14.79
C LEU A 36 -14.38 -2.28 -16.18
N GLN A 37 -14.83 -1.60 -17.23
CA GLN A 37 -14.31 -1.86 -18.57
C GLN A 37 -12.89 -1.32 -18.70
N LEU A 38 -12.67 -0.11 -18.22
CA LEU A 38 -11.37 0.54 -18.26
C LEU A 38 -10.35 -0.23 -17.41
N ILE A 39 -10.67 -0.57 -16.16
CA ILE A 39 -9.72 -1.28 -15.29
C ILE A 39 -9.31 -2.64 -15.87
N ARG A 40 -10.21 -3.34 -16.58
CA ARG A 40 -9.92 -4.63 -17.23
C ARG A 40 -9.10 -4.50 -18.52
N SER A 41 -8.99 -3.29 -19.05
CA SER A 41 -8.11 -3.01 -20.20
C SER A 41 -6.68 -2.66 -19.78
N LEU A 42 -6.43 -2.45 -18.48
CA LEU A 42 -5.14 -2.08 -17.94
C LEU A 42 -4.28 -3.30 -17.60
N ASN A 43 -2.97 -3.10 -17.64
CA ASN A 43 -1.99 -3.96 -17.01
C ASN A 43 -1.70 -3.48 -15.59
N ILE A 44 -1.38 -4.39 -14.66
CA ILE A 44 -1.01 -4.00 -13.29
C ILE A 44 0.20 -3.05 -13.26
N SER A 45 1.09 -3.13 -14.26
CA SER A 45 2.21 -2.20 -14.41
C SER A 45 1.83 -0.78 -14.83
N ASP A 46 0.62 -0.57 -15.36
CA ASP A 46 0.10 0.78 -15.64
C ASP A 46 -0.30 1.51 -14.34
N ILE A 47 -0.71 0.72 -13.33
CA ILE A 47 -1.11 1.20 -12.00
C ILE A 47 0.11 1.34 -11.09
N ASN A 48 1.03 0.38 -11.12
CA ASN A 48 2.23 0.40 -10.29
C ASN A 48 3.20 1.48 -10.77
N THR A 49 3.67 2.33 -9.87
CA THR A 49 4.58 3.43 -10.20
C THR A 49 6.04 3.11 -9.91
N LEU A 50 6.32 2.00 -9.23
CA LEU A 50 7.69 1.56 -8.97
C LEU A 50 8.30 0.94 -10.23
N TYR A 51 9.60 1.19 -10.42
CA TYR A 51 10.34 0.55 -11.50
C TYR A 51 10.55 -0.94 -11.21
N LYS A 52 10.75 -1.74 -12.27
CA LYS A 52 10.99 -3.19 -12.14
C LYS A 52 12.09 -3.56 -11.13
N ALA A 53 13.14 -2.75 -11.05
CA ALA A 53 14.24 -2.96 -10.11
C ALA A 53 13.80 -2.81 -8.64
N GLU A 54 12.95 -1.82 -8.34
CA GLU A 54 12.43 -1.58 -6.99
C GLU A 54 11.44 -2.68 -6.58
N ILE A 55 10.60 -3.14 -7.52
CA ILE A 55 9.70 -4.27 -7.29
C ILE A 55 10.52 -5.54 -6.98
N SER A 56 11.59 -5.79 -7.73
CA SER A 56 12.47 -6.94 -7.48
C SER A 56 13.17 -6.85 -6.12
N ALA A 57 13.59 -5.65 -5.71
CA ALA A 57 14.22 -5.43 -4.41
C ALA A 57 13.22 -5.69 -3.26
N GLU A 58 11.99 -5.18 -3.37
CA GLU A 58 10.93 -5.43 -2.38
C GLU A 58 10.59 -6.92 -2.30
N MET A 59 10.52 -7.63 -3.43
CA MET A 59 10.30 -9.08 -3.44
C MET A 59 11.40 -9.84 -2.69
N GLN A 60 12.66 -9.46 -2.87
CA GLN A 60 13.79 -10.05 -2.16
C GLN A 60 13.75 -9.72 -0.66
N GLN A 61 13.40 -8.49 -0.31
CA GLN A 61 13.29 -8.05 1.08
C GLN A 61 12.15 -8.79 1.80
N ALA A 62 10.96 -8.87 1.20
CA ALA A 62 9.83 -9.62 1.75
C ALA A 62 10.21 -11.09 2.01
N ALA A 63 10.93 -11.73 1.08
CA ALA A 63 11.41 -13.10 1.26
C ALA A 63 12.41 -13.24 2.43
N THR A 64 13.29 -12.25 2.60
CA THR A 64 14.28 -12.24 3.70
C THR A 64 13.60 -12.03 5.06
N GLU A 65 12.55 -11.22 5.09
CA GLU A 65 11.78 -10.89 6.30
C GLU A 65 10.65 -11.90 6.59
N GLY A 66 10.43 -12.89 5.71
CA GLY A 66 9.35 -13.87 5.84
C GLY A 66 7.95 -13.26 5.71
N ARG A 67 7.81 -12.20 4.91
CA ARG A 67 6.54 -11.52 4.65
C ARG A 67 5.83 -12.09 3.42
N ASP A 68 4.51 -12.19 3.52
CA ASP A 68 3.62 -12.60 2.43
C ASP A 68 3.03 -11.40 1.66
N TYR A 69 3.63 -10.22 1.79
CA TYR A 69 3.15 -8.98 1.18
C TYR A 69 4.29 -8.07 0.73
N PHE A 70 3.94 -7.15 -0.15
CA PHE A 70 4.87 -6.20 -0.77
C PHE A 70 4.41 -4.77 -0.55
N PHE A 71 5.35 -3.87 -0.26
CA PHE A 71 5.08 -2.44 -0.28
C PHE A 71 5.29 -1.86 -1.66
N LEU A 72 4.22 -1.35 -2.26
CA LEU A 72 4.23 -0.77 -3.59
C LEU A 72 3.64 0.64 -3.57
N LYS A 73 3.77 1.33 -4.70
CA LYS A 73 3.05 2.59 -4.96
C LYS A 73 2.15 2.43 -6.14
N HIS A 74 0.87 2.73 -5.95
CA HIS A 74 -0.15 2.64 -6.98
C HIS A 74 -0.64 4.04 -7.34
N ARG A 75 -0.88 4.29 -8.62
CA ARG A 75 -1.47 5.52 -9.14
C ARG A 75 -2.93 5.30 -9.49
N LEU A 76 -3.80 6.13 -8.91
CA LEU A 76 -5.24 6.12 -9.17
C LEU A 76 -5.56 6.86 -10.49
N ALA A 77 -6.79 6.74 -10.97
CA ALA A 77 -7.26 7.35 -12.22
C ALA A 77 -7.08 8.88 -12.27
N ASN A 78 -7.17 9.53 -11.10
CA ASN A 78 -6.96 10.98 -10.96
C ASN A 78 -5.48 11.39 -10.85
N GLY A 79 -4.54 10.44 -10.99
CA GLY A 79 -3.11 10.66 -10.90
C GLY A 79 -2.53 10.67 -9.49
N VAL A 80 -3.37 10.58 -8.44
CA VAL A 80 -2.89 10.52 -7.05
C VAL A 80 -2.15 9.21 -6.81
N GLU A 81 -0.98 9.28 -6.19
CA GLU A 81 -0.24 8.11 -5.74
C GLU A 81 -0.67 7.70 -4.32
N ARG A 82 -0.76 6.39 -4.11
CA ARG A 82 -1.02 5.75 -2.82
C ARG A 82 0.08 4.78 -2.49
N ASP A 83 0.59 4.87 -1.28
CA ASP A 83 1.40 3.81 -0.69
C ASP A 83 0.46 2.66 -0.32
N VAL A 84 0.76 1.48 -0.85
CA VAL A 84 -0.08 0.30 -0.66
C VAL A 84 0.72 -0.89 -0.18
N GLU A 85 0.07 -1.69 0.65
CA GLU A 85 0.49 -3.04 1.01
C GLU A 85 -0.32 -4.02 0.17
N VAL A 86 0.37 -4.92 -0.53
CA VAL A 86 -0.25 -5.85 -1.49
C VAL A 86 0.05 -7.29 -1.10
N TRP A 87 -1.00 -8.04 -0.79
CA TRP A 87 -0.94 -9.51 -0.63
C TRP A 87 -1.41 -10.15 -1.92
N SER A 88 -0.64 -11.09 -2.44
CA SER A 88 -1.01 -11.81 -3.66
C SER A 88 -0.80 -13.30 -3.52
N GLY A 89 -1.65 -14.08 -4.19
CA GLY A 89 -1.51 -15.53 -4.24
C GLY A 89 -2.28 -16.14 -5.40
N PRO A 90 -2.02 -17.41 -5.73
CA PRO A 90 -2.77 -18.11 -6.76
C PRO A 90 -4.14 -18.55 -6.24
N ILE A 91 -5.17 -18.44 -7.07
CA ILE A 91 -6.50 -19.04 -6.85
C ILE A 91 -7.04 -19.64 -8.15
N GLU A 92 -7.97 -20.59 -8.01
CA GLU A 92 -8.73 -21.09 -9.15
C GLU A 92 -9.95 -20.21 -9.40
N TYR A 93 -10.06 -19.66 -10.60
CA TYR A 93 -11.18 -18.83 -11.05
C TYR A 93 -11.62 -19.27 -12.43
N GLN A 94 -12.89 -19.68 -12.55
CA GLN A 94 -13.49 -20.18 -13.81
C GLN A 94 -12.66 -21.31 -14.47
N GLY A 95 -12.10 -22.22 -13.66
CA GLY A 95 -11.28 -23.35 -14.13
C GLY A 95 -9.88 -22.98 -14.62
N LYS A 96 -9.40 -21.77 -14.29
CA LYS A 96 -8.04 -21.30 -14.58
C LYS A 96 -7.37 -20.80 -13.30
N THR A 97 -6.08 -21.05 -13.16
CA THR A 97 -5.28 -20.44 -12.09
C THR A 97 -5.01 -18.98 -12.44
N VAL A 98 -5.46 -18.08 -11.58
CA VAL A 98 -5.22 -16.63 -11.68
C VAL A 98 -4.55 -16.13 -10.41
N LEU A 99 -3.97 -14.94 -10.46
CA LEU A 99 -3.43 -14.28 -9.27
C LEU A 99 -4.53 -13.42 -8.64
N TYR A 100 -4.87 -13.67 -7.38
CA TYR A 100 -5.62 -12.68 -6.60
C TYR A 100 -4.64 -11.71 -5.96
N SER A 101 -5.02 -10.43 -5.90
CA SER A 101 -4.29 -9.40 -5.18
C SER A 101 -5.23 -8.61 -4.29
N ILE A 102 -4.93 -8.55 -3.00
CA ILE A 102 -5.60 -7.69 -2.02
C ILE A 102 -4.71 -6.46 -1.80
N ILE A 103 -5.31 -5.27 -1.85
CA ILE A 103 -4.60 -4.01 -1.74
C ILE A 103 -5.10 -3.28 -0.48
N HIS A 104 -4.17 -2.87 0.37
CA HIS A 104 -4.46 -2.05 1.54
C HIS A 104 -3.73 -0.72 1.42
N ASP A 105 -4.49 0.37 1.51
CA ASP A 105 -3.93 1.73 1.48
C ASP A 105 -3.33 2.08 2.84
N ILE A 106 -2.01 2.29 2.85
CA ILE A 106 -1.24 2.65 4.04
C ILE A 106 -0.75 4.10 3.98
N SER A 107 -1.24 4.90 3.02
CA SER A 107 -0.79 6.28 2.79
C SER A 107 -0.97 7.15 4.03
N GLN A 108 -2.12 7.03 4.70
CA GLN A 108 -2.41 7.82 5.91
C GLN A 108 -1.46 7.44 7.06
N HIS A 109 -1.15 6.15 7.20
CA HIS A 109 -0.24 5.66 8.23
C HIS A 109 1.16 6.24 8.02
N LYS A 110 1.72 6.08 6.82
CA LYS A 110 3.04 6.63 6.45
C LYS A 110 3.11 8.15 6.55
N GLN A 111 2.05 8.85 6.18
CA GLN A 111 1.99 10.31 6.33
C GLN A 111 2.03 10.74 7.80
N THR A 112 1.30 10.02 8.67
CA THR A 112 1.27 10.31 10.11
C THR A 112 2.63 10.07 10.75
N GLU A 113 3.27 8.94 10.44
CA GLU A 113 4.61 8.59 10.92
C GLU A 113 5.65 9.64 10.49
N LYS A 114 5.60 10.05 9.22
CA LYS A 114 6.48 11.09 8.69
C LYS A 114 6.32 12.42 9.41
N LEU A 115 5.08 12.86 9.66
CA LEU A 115 4.81 14.10 10.38
C LEU A 115 5.30 14.04 11.84
N LEU A 116 5.10 12.90 12.50
CA LEU A 116 5.60 12.68 13.85
C LEU A 116 7.13 12.78 13.89
N ARG A 117 7.81 12.05 13.01
CA ARG A 117 9.28 12.08 12.91
C ARG A 117 9.82 13.50 12.64
N GLN A 118 9.19 14.24 11.73
CA GLN A 118 9.58 15.62 11.44
C GLN A 118 9.40 16.55 12.66
N SER A 119 8.35 16.33 13.45
CA SER A 119 8.14 17.07 14.70
C SER A 119 9.20 16.76 15.75
N GLU A 120 9.57 15.48 15.89
CA GLU A 120 10.63 15.05 16.82
C GLU A 120 12.01 15.59 16.42
N GLU A 121 12.36 15.51 15.13
CA GLU A 121 13.60 16.07 14.59
C GLU A 121 13.66 17.60 14.82
N ARG A 122 12.54 18.30 14.60
CA ARG A 122 12.44 19.74 14.85
C ARG A 122 12.58 20.07 16.34
N TYR A 123 11.94 19.30 17.23
CA TYR A 123 12.05 19.48 18.67
C TYR A 123 13.49 19.23 19.14
N ARG A 124 14.11 18.14 18.68
CA ARG A 124 15.50 17.81 18.98
C ARG A 124 16.45 18.93 18.55
N ALA A 125 16.32 19.42 17.33
CA ALA A 125 17.13 20.52 16.84
C ALA A 125 16.97 21.81 17.68
N LEU A 126 15.76 22.12 18.13
CA LEU A 126 15.51 23.28 19.00
C LEU A 126 16.16 23.11 20.39
N VAL A 127 16.07 21.92 20.98
CA VAL A 127 16.66 21.65 22.29
C VAL A 127 18.18 21.63 22.23
N GLU A 128 18.76 20.97 21.21
CA GLU A 128 20.22 20.84 21.07
C GLU A 128 20.92 22.15 20.68
N ASN A 129 20.22 23.07 20.00
CA ASN A 129 20.75 24.39 19.64
C ASN A 129 20.31 25.51 20.62
N SER A 130 19.66 25.16 21.73
CA SER A 130 19.31 26.11 22.78
C SER A 130 20.45 26.21 23.79
N ASP A 131 20.89 27.43 24.09
CA ASP A 131 21.84 27.70 25.17
C ASP A 131 21.22 27.50 26.57
N ASP A 132 19.90 27.34 26.66
CA ASP A 132 19.16 27.11 27.91
C ASP A 132 19.02 25.62 28.27
N ILE A 133 19.13 25.30 29.57
CA ILE A 133 18.86 23.96 30.12
C ILE A 133 17.36 23.68 30.10
N ILE A 134 16.93 22.74 29.26
CA ILE A 134 15.55 22.26 29.20
C ILE A 134 15.42 20.97 30.02
N SER A 135 14.60 21.01 31.07
CA SER A 135 14.29 19.86 31.93
C SER A 135 12.80 19.53 31.86
N CYS A 136 12.48 18.27 31.60
CA CYS A 136 11.11 17.74 31.68
C CYS A 136 10.93 16.93 32.97
N PHE A 137 9.95 17.31 33.79
CA PHE A 137 9.55 16.55 34.97
C PHE A 137 8.20 15.84 34.71
N ASP A 138 8.13 14.54 34.98
CA ASP A 138 6.88 13.79 34.93
C ASP A 138 5.96 14.22 36.08
N ARG A 139 4.68 14.53 35.78
CA ARG A 139 3.73 15.09 36.74
C ARG A 139 3.17 14.05 37.72
N LYS A 140 3.58 12.78 37.63
CA LYS A 140 3.17 11.75 38.58
C LYS A 140 4.09 11.71 39.81
N LEU A 141 3.84 12.65 40.71
CA LEU A 141 4.11 12.48 42.13
C LEU A 141 3.29 11.29 42.65
N LYS A 142 3.86 10.08 42.65
CA LYS A 142 3.36 8.98 43.47
C LYS A 142 4.42 8.64 44.51
N TYR A 143 4.09 8.99 45.76
CA TYR A 143 4.73 8.54 46.98
C TYR A 143 4.50 7.04 47.20
#